data_AF-A0A2E3K4Z9-F1
#
_entry.id   AF-A0A2E3K4Z9-F1
#
_cell.length_a   1.000
_cell.length_b   1.000
_cell.length_c   1.000
_cell.angle_alpha   90.00
_cell.angle_beta   90.00
_cell.angle_gamma   90.00
#
_symmetry.space_group_name_H-M   'P 1'
#
loop_
_entity.id
_entity.type
_entity.pdbx_description
1 polymer ?
#
loop_
_entity_poly.entity_id
_entity_poly.type
_entity_poly.pdbx_seq_one_letter_code
_entity_poly.pdbx_strand_id
1 'polypeptide(L)'
;MKKLMCGFLMSVMGSLILLGPTGMSLAGNLENLERERAIMLESFLVLEPHAKKGMDHKLITRQRLIDLERLVLRDNKLLKKNRSAVRVALSNYDLTFLMHASVEKNKDVFEHWLQEVGISSTSLKKARVGRR
;
A
#
# COMPACT_ATOMS: atom_id res chain seq x y z
N MET A 1 -24.06 34.77 63.44
CA MET A 1 -22.60 34.71 63.66
C MET A 1 -21.99 33.85 62.57
N LYS A 2 -20.93 34.35 61.89
CA LYS A 2 -19.81 33.65 61.22
C LYS A 2 -20.16 32.48 60.26
N LYS A 3 -20.00 32.68 58.95
CA LYS A 3 -18.85 32.26 58.10
C LYS A 3 -18.82 30.74 57.83
N LEU A 4 -18.37 30.36 56.62
CA LEU A 4 -18.25 29.02 56.00
C LEU A 4 -19.49 28.62 55.19
N MET A 5 -19.46 28.32 53.89
CA MET A 5 -18.39 28.01 52.96
C MET A 5 -18.78 28.51 51.57
N CYS A 6 -18.07 29.53 51.12
CA CYS A 6 -17.83 29.79 49.70
C CYS A 6 -16.78 28.75 49.27
N GLY A 7 -17.14 27.75 48.46
CA GLY A 7 -16.14 26.74 48.07
C GLY A 7 -16.63 25.46 47.41
N PHE A 8 -17.73 25.46 46.66
CA PHE A 8 -18.12 24.26 45.90
C PHE A 8 -18.64 24.54 44.47
N LEU A 9 -18.31 25.70 43.91
CA LEU A 9 -18.77 26.10 42.57
C LEU A 9 -17.68 26.06 41.49
N MET A 10 -16.52 25.47 41.76
CA MET A 10 -15.41 25.39 40.80
C MET A 10 -14.81 23.99 40.81
N SER A 11 -15.33 23.09 39.97
CA SER A 11 -14.53 21.95 39.51
C SER A 11 -15.06 21.40 38.19
N VAL A 12 -14.33 21.76 37.12
CA VAL A 12 -14.12 20.99 35.89
C VAL A 12 -15.33 20.77 34.98
N MET A 13 -15.72 21.87 34.35
CA MET A 13 -16.24 21.87 32.98
C MET A 13 -15.04 21.72 32.04
N GLY A 14 -14.99 20.67 31.21
CA GLY A 14 -14.00 20.57 30.14
C GLY A 14 -13.44 19.18 29.88
N SER A 15 -14.28 18.22 29.51
CA SER A 15 -13.82 17.07 28.72
C SER A 15 -14.42 17.19 27.33
N LEU A 16 -13.79 18.03 26.50
CA LEU A 16 -14.06 18.08 25.06
C LEU A 16 -13.43 16.83 24.46
N ILE A 17 -14.20 15.74 24.42
CA ILE A 17 -13.83 14.57 23.63
C ILE A 17 -13.91 15.01 22.17
N LEU A 18 -12.74 15.32 21.59
CA LEU A 18 -12.54 15.45 20.15
C LEU A 18 -12.79 14.07 19.51
N LEU A 19 -14.06 13.68 19.35
CA LEU A 19 -14.44 12.76 18.28
C LEU A 19 -14.27 13.52 16.97
N GLY A 20 -13.03 13.60 16.50
CA GLY A 20 -12.77 13.91 15.10
C GLY A 20 -13.54 12.88 14.25
N PRO A 21 -14.13 13.28 13.12
CA PRO A 21 -14.79 12.33 12.24
C PRO A 21 -13.76 11.26 11.88
N THR A 22 -14.00 10.02 12.31
CA THR A 22 -13.39 8.84 11.69
C THR A 22 -13.95 8.81 10.28
N GLY A 23 -13.35 9.62 9.39
CA GLY A 23 -13.61 9.54 7.98
C GLY A 23 -13.27 8.12 7.58
N MET A 24 -14.29 7.29 7.38
CA MET A 24 -14.16 6.10 6.57
C MET A 24 -13.62 6.61 5.24
N SER A 25 -12.31 6.54 5.04
CA SER A 25 -11.75 6.86 3.73
C SER A 25 -12.32 5.78 2.81
N LEU A 26 -13.33 6.13 2.04
CA LEU A 26 -13.77 5.30 0.93
C LEU A 26 -12.63 5.32 -0.08
N ALA A 27 -11.69 4.39 0.08
CA ALA A 27 -10.55 4.25 -0.81
C ALA A 27 -11.09 4.04 -2.23
N GLY A 28 -10.58 4.83 -3.18
CA GLY A 28 -10.89 4.64 -4.58
C GLY A 28 -10.19 3.40 -5.12
N ASN A 29 -10.48 3.10 -6.38
CA ASN A 29 -9.94 1.94 -7.07
C ASN A 29 -8.41 1.94 -7.08
N LEU A 30 -7.80 3.11 -7.30
CA LEU A 30 -6.35 3.28 -7.31
C LEU A 30 -5.75 3.08 -5.92
N GLU A 31 -6.36 3.63 -4.88
CA GLU A 31 -5.87 3.48 -3.51
C GLU A 31 -5.95 2.03 -3.01
N ASN A 32 -6.99 1.29 -3.43
CA ASN A 32 -7.10 -0.15 -3.17
C ASN A 32 -6.03 -0.95 -3.91
N LEU A 33 -5.77 -0.61 -5.18
CA LEU A 33 -4.71 -1.24 -5.97
C LEU A 33 -3.34 -1.08 -5.31
N GLU A 34 -3.00 0.14 -4.91
CA GLU A 34 -1.71 0.44 -4.27
C GLU A 34 -1.55 -0.33 -2.94
N ARG A 35 -2.65 -0.52 -2.19
CA ARG A 35 -2.66 -1.33 -0.97
C ARG A 35 -2.41 -2.81 -1.25
N GLU A 36 -3.14 -3.42 -2.18
CA GLU A 36 -2.92 -4.84 -2.53
C GLU A 36 -1.53 -5.07 -3.15
N ARG A 37 -0.99 -4.10 -3.90
CA ARG A 37 0.39 -4.18 -4.39
C ARG A 37 1.38 -4.23 -3.23
N ALA A 38 1.20 -3.40 -2.20
CA ALA A 38 2.07 -3.42 -1.03
C ALA A 38 2.02 -4.79 -0.31
N ILE A 39 0.83 -5.37 -0.13
CA ILE A 39 0.65 -6.71 0.45
C ILE A 39 1.34 -7.79 -0.40
N MET A 40 1.25 -7.68 -1.74
CA MET A 40 1.93 -8.60 -2.64
C MET A 40 3.45 -8.51 -2.49
N LEU A 41 4.00 -7.30 -2.48
CA LEU A 41 5.43 -7.06 -2.33
C LEU A 41 5.95 -7.57 -0.98
N GLU A 42 5.19 -7.35 0.10
CA GLU A 42 5.51 -7.91 1.41
C GLU A 42 5.66 -9.44 1.35
N SER A 43 4.79 -10.13 0.60
CA SER A 43 4.86 -11.59 0.43
C SER A 43 6.13 -12.08 -0.29
N PHE A 44 6.80 -11.21 -1.07
CA PHE A 44 8.09 -11.53 -1.68
C PHE A 44 9.25 -11.34 -0.70
N LEU A 45 9.13 -10.38 0.21
CA LEU A 45 10.20 -10.00 1.14
C LEU A 45 10.22 -10.89 2.40
N VAL A 46 9.07 -11.43 2.81
CA VAL A 46 9.01 -12.35 3.95
C VAL A 46 9.53 -13.73 3.55
N LEU A 47 10.66 -14.14 4.14
CA LEU A 47 11.10 -15.54 4.14
C LEU A 47 10.18 -16.36 5.04
N GLU A 48 9.05 -16.81 4.52
CA GLU A 48 8.12 -17.69 5.25
C GLU A 48 8.70 -19.10 5.43
N PRO A 49 8.83 -19.63 6.66
CA PRO A 49 9.22 -21.02 6.92
C PRO A 49 8.08 -22.02 6.71
N HIS A 50 6.83 -21.57 6.48
CA HIS A 50 5.64 -22.42 6.35
C HIS A 50 5.13 -22.48 4.91
N ALA A 51 5.74 -23.34 4.09
CA ALA A 51 5.55 -23.38 2.63
C ALA A 51 4.10 -23.45 2.14
N LYS A 52 3.19 -24.19 2.80
CA LYS A 52 1.80 -24.35 2.31
C LYS A 52 0.92 -23.11 2.48
N LYS A 53 0.86 -22.54 3.68
CA LYS A 53 0.02 -21.36 3.96
C LYS A 53 0.49 -20.12 3.19
N GLY A 54 1.81 -20.01 2.97
CA GLY A 54 2.39 -18.94 2.16
C GLY A 54 2.05 -19.03 0.67
N MET A 55 1.92 -20.24 0.11
CA MET A 55 1.56 -20.42 -1.30
C MET A 55 0.13 -19.97 -1.60
N ASP A 56 -0.85 -20.39 -0.78
CA ASP A 56 -2.26 -20.05 -0.99
C ASP A 56 -2.50 -18.54 -0.87
N HIS A 57 -1.86 -17.91 0.12
CA HIS A 57 -1.94 -16.46 0.30
C HIS A 57 -1.39 -15.70 -0.92
N LYS A 58 -0.23 -16.11 -1.45
CA LYS A 58 0.39 -15.50 -2.64
C LYS A 58 -0.52 -15.59 -3.87
N LEU A 59 -1.17 -16.72 -4.08
CA LEU A 59 -2.11 -16.91 -5.20
C LEU A 59 -3.33 -15.99 -5.07
N ILE A 60 -3.90 -15.89 -3.86
CA ILE A 60 -5.06 -15.02 -3.59
C ILE A 60 -4.71 -13.55 -3.81
N THR A 61 -3.61 -13.07 -3.22
CA THR A 61 -3.17 -11.68 -3.38
C THR A 61 -2.86 -11.36 -4.84
N ARG A 62 -2.20 -12.29 -5.56
CA ARG A 62 -1.94 -12.13 -7.00
C ARG A 62 -3.24 -11.95 -7.79
N GLN A 63 -4.23 -12.81 -7.58
CA GLN A 63 -5.49 -12.73 -8.31
C GLN A 63 -6.22 -11.41 -8.02
N ARG A 64 -6.28 -10.99 -6.75
CA ARG A 64 -6.88 -9.72 -6.34
C ARG A 64 -6.19 -8.53 -6.98
N LEU A 65 -4.86 -8.53 -7.03
CA LEU A 65 -4.10 -7.46 -7.64
C LEU A 65 -4.40 -7.34 -9.14
N ILE A 66 -4.47 -8.46 -9.87
CA ILE A 66 -4.84 -8.48 -11.30
C ILE A 66 -6.24 -7.86 -11.51
N ASP A 67 -7.19 -8.23 -10.66
CA ASP A 67 -8.56 -7.74 -10.78
C ASP A 67 -8.65 -6.23 -10.50
N LEU A 68 -7.89 -5.73 -9.52
CA LEU A 68 -7.77 -4.30 -9.23
C LEU A 68 -7.07 -3.54 -10.35
N GLU A 69 -6.01 -4.08 -10.94
CA GLU A 69 -5.34 -3.47 -12.10
C GLU A 69 -6.32 -3.28 -13.25
N ARG A 70 -7.10 -4.32 -13.59
CA ARG A 70 -8.14 -4.24 -14.62
C ARG A 70 -9.21 -3.21 -14.27
N LEU A 71 -9.59 -3.12 -13.00
CA LEU A 71 -10.62 -2.20 -12.53
C LEU A 71 -10.12 -0.75 -12.64
N VAL A 72 -8.88 -0.48 -12.24
CA VAL A 72 -8.25 0.84 -12.35
C VAL A 72 -8.09 1.25 -13.82
N LEU A 73 -7.60 0.36 -14.69
CA LEU A 73 -7.46 0.65 -16.14
C LEU A 73 -8.79 0.96 -16.82
N ARG A 74 -9.91 0.41 -16.32
CA ARG A 74 -11.26 0.66 -16.85
C ARG A 74 -11.97 1.84 -16.18
N ASP A 75 -11.42 2.40 -15.11
CA ASP A 75 -12.08 3.46 -14.36
C ASP A 75 -11.94 4.82 -15.04
N ASN A 76 -12.89 5.11 -15.93
CA ASN A 76 -13.02 6.39 -16.62
C ASN A 76 -13.13 7.60 -15.68
N LYS A 77 -13.48 7.41 -14.39
CA LYS A 77 -13.57 8.51 -13.41
C LYS A 77 -12.18 8.95 -12.94
N LEU A 78 -11.16 8.09 -13.00
CA LEU A 78 -9.79 8.44 -12.67
C LEU A 78 -9.22 9.43 -13.68
N LEU A 79 -9.52 9.25 -14.97
CA LEU A 79 -9.09 10.14 -16.05
C LEU A 79 -9.64 11.57 -15.91
N LYS A 80 -10.83 11.72 -15.32
CA LYS A 80 -11.48 13.02 -15.10
C LYS A 80 -11.00 13.74 -13.84
N LYS A 81 -10.27 13.05 -12.96
CA LYS A 81 -9.76 13.60 -11.71
C LYS A 81 -8.27 13.92 -11.87
N ASN A 82 -7.93 15.20 -11.99
CA ASN A 82 -6.52 15.66 -11.99
C ASN A 82 -5.91 15.58 -10.58
N ARG A 83 -5.81 14.36 -10.04
CA ARG A 83 -5.14 14.09 -8.76
C ARG A 83 -3.67 13.80 -9.03
N SER A 84 -2.79 14.36 -8.21
CA SER A 84 -1.35 14.08 -8.26
C SER A 84 -1.05 12.58 -8.16
N ALA A 85 -1.76 11.86 -7.30
CA ALA A 85 -1.63 10.40 -7.15
C ALA A 85 -1.91 9.63 -8.45
N VAL A 86 -2.94 10.01 -9.21
CA VAL A 86 -3.26 9.36 -10.49
C VAL A 86 -2.14 9.63 -11.50
N ARG A 87 -1.65 10.87 -11.57
CA ARG A 87 -0.53 11.22 -12.46
C ARG A 87 0.73 10.42 -12.12
N VAL A 88 1.06 10.29 -10.83
CA VAL A 88 2.22 9.51 -10.39
C VAL A 88 2.06 8.04 -10.74
N ALA A 89 0.89 7.46 -10.47
CA ALA A 89 0.62 6.06 -10.77
C ALA A 89 0.72 5.76 -12.29
N LEU A 90 0.15 6.62 -13.14
CA LEU A 90 0.23 6.44 -14.59
C LEU A 90 1.63 6.72 -15.14
N SER A 91 2.37 7.68 -14.57
CA SER A 91 3.77 7.95 -14.97
C SER A 91 4.72 6.81 -14.60
N ASN A 92 4.35 5.99 -13.62
CA ASN A 92 5.12 4.83 -13.18
C ASN A 92 4.35 3.54 -13.50
N TYR A 93 3.86 3.42 -14.74
CA TYR A 93 3.00 2.33 -15.19
C TYR A 93 3.55 0.95 -14.81
N ASP A 94 4.84 0.69 -15.06
CA ASP A 94 5.47 -0.61 -14.83
C ASP A 94 5.54 -1.00 -13.34
N LEU A 95 5.54 -0.03 -12.43
CA LEU A 95 5.50 -0.23 -10.99
C LEU A 95 4.06 -0.26 -10.44
N THR A 96 3.16 0.52 -11.03
CA THR A 96 1.74 0.56 -10.63
C THR A 96 1.00 -0.69 -11.09
N PHE A 97 1.09 -1.05 -12.37
CA PHE A 97 0.43 -2.21 -12.96
C PHE A 97 1.40 -3.38 -13.07
N LEU A 98 1.98 -3.74 -11.92
CA LEU A 98 3.10 -4.66 -11.82
C LEU A 98 2.81 -6.03 -12.46
N MET A 99 1.60 -6.56 -12.31
CA MET A 99 1.23 -7.85 -12.90
C MET A 99 1.13 -7.75 -14.42
N HIS A 100 0.41 -6.77 -14.96
CA HIS A 100 0.33 -6.56 -16.41
C HIS A 100 1.71 -6.31 -17.03
N ALA A 101 2.49 -5.39 -16.47
CA ALA A 101 3.80 -5.05 -16.99
C ALA A 101 4.77 -6.24 -16.97
N SER A 102 4.72 -7.09 -15.94
CA SER A 102 5.53 -8.31 -15.89
C SER A 102 5.22 -9.28 -17.04
N VAL A 103 3.93 -9.44 -17.38
CA VAL A 103 3.48 -10.29 -18.48
C VAL A 103 3.85 -9.69 -19.82
N GLU A 104 3.63 -8.38 -20.01
CA GLU A 104 4.01 -7.65 -21.23
C GLU A 104 5.51 -7.77 -21.52
N LYS A 105 6.34 -7.73 -20.47
CA LYS A 105 7.81 -7.84 -20.58
C LYS A 105 8.32 -9.28 -20.48
N ASN A 106 7.45 -10.28 -20.33
CA ASN A 106 7.78 -11.69 -20.15
C ASN A 106 8.83 -11.94 -19.04
N LYS A 107 8.61 -11.34 -17.86
CA LYS A 107 9.47 -11.48 -16.68
C LYS A 107 8.69 -12.04 -15.51
N ASP A 108 9.39 -12.70 -14.59
CA ASP A 108 8.81 -12.98 -13.28
C ASP A 108 8.44 -11.66 -12.58
N VAL A 109 7.33 -11.64 -11.84
CA VAL A 109 6.81 -10.42 -11.21
C VAL A 109 7.83 -9.80 -10.26
N PHE A 110 8.51 -10.63 -9.46
CA PHE A 110 9.47 -10.14 -8.49
C PHE A 110 10.75 -9.66 -9.18
N GLU A 111 11.20 -10.39 -10.21
CA GLU A 111 12.33 -9.94 -11.04
C GLU A 111 12.03 -8.60 -11.74
N HIS A 112 10.84 -8.45 -12.31
CA HIS A 112 10.38 -7.20 -12.93
C HIS A 112 10.38 -6.06 -11.92
N TRP A 113 9.77 -6.27 -10.74
CA TRP A 113 9.77 -5.26 -9.67
C TRP A 113 11.20 -4.83 -9.28
N LEU A 114 12.10 -5.79 -9.06
CA LEU A 114 13.49 -5.51 -8.73
C LEU A 114 14.16 -4.62 -9.78
N GLN A 115 13.97 -4.95 -11.06
CA GLN A 115 14.58 -4.19 -12.15
C GLN A 115 14.05 -2.76 -12.21
N GLU A 116 12.75 -2.56 -12.03
CA GLU A 116 12.14 -1.22 -12.02
C GLU A 116 12.60 -0.38 -10.82
N VAL A 117 12.92 -1.00 -9.67
CA VAL A 117 13.54 -0.29 -8.52
C VAL A 117 15.06 -0.18 -8.63
N GLY A 118 15.66 -0.56 -9.77
CA GLY A 118 17.09 -0.42 -10.05
C GLY A 118 17.96 -1.57 -9.53
N ILE A 119 17.37 -2.66 -9.06
CA ILE A 119 18.06 -3.87 -8.63
C ILE A 119 18.05 -4.89 -9.78
N SER A 120 19.23 -5.27 -10.25
CA SER A 120 19.37 -6.26 -11.31
C SER A 120 20.25 -7.41 -10.85
N SER A 121 20.12 -8.57 -11.50
CA SER A 121 21.00 -9.71 -11.26
C SER A 121 22.47 -9.35 -11.43
N THR A 122 22.81 -8.39 -12.29
CA THR A 122 24.19 -7.90 -12.45
C THR A 122 24.63 -7.01 -11.29
N SER A 123 23.76 -6.12 -10.77
CA SER A 123 24.10 -5.30 -9.60
C SER A 123 24.23 -6.16 -8.33
N LEU A 124 23.36 -7.17 -8.16
CA LEU A 124 23.43 -8.14 -7.06
C LEU A 124 24.72 -9.00 -7.11
N LYS A 125 25.11 -9.49 -8.30
CA LYS A 125 26.36 -10.25 -8.45
C LYS A 125 27.60 -9.41 -8.15
N LYS A 126 27.61 -8.13 -8.54
CA LYS A 126 28.68 -7.19 -8.17
C LYS A 126 28.72 -6.94 -6.66
N ALA A 127 27.57 -6.85 -6.00
CA ALA A 127 27.47 -6.65 -4.56
C ALA A 127 27.91 -7.87 -3.72
N ARG A 128 27.82 -9.10 -4.28
CA ARG A 128 28.21 -10.35 -3.58
C ARG A 128 29.72 -10.45 -3.29
N VAL A 129 30.56 -9.58 -3.84
CA VAL A 129 31.99 -9.47 -3.49
C VAL A 129 32.12 -8.72 -2.17
N GLY A 130 31.98 -9.42 -1.04
CA GLY A 130 31.99 -8.76 0.27
C GLY A 130 31.76 -9.66 1.48
N ARG A 131 32.45 -10.79 1.55
CA ARG A 131 32.83 -11.40 2.84
C ARG A 131 34.32 -11.68 2.77
N ARG A 132 35.11 -10.71 3.24
CA ARG A 132 36.46 -10.98 3.75
C ARG A 132 36.30 -11.41 5.19
#